data_AF-A0A370X4M3-F1
#
_entry.id   AF-A0A370X4M3-F1
#
_cell.length_a   1.000
_cell.length_b   1.000
_cell.length_c   1.000
_cell.angle_alpha   90.00
_cell.angle_beta   90.00
_cell.angle_gamma   90.00
#
_symmetry.space_group_name_H-M   'P 1'
#
loop_
_entity.id
_entity.type
_entity.pdbx_description
1 polymer ?
#
loop_
_entity_poly.entity_id
_entity_poly.type
_entity_poly.pdbx_seq_one_letter_code
_entity_poly.pdbx_strand_id
1 'polypeptide(L)'
;MNNPTHNLFNAGSYELSKVDYDELCIIRDKLLLMAQLAGTATTNGDHDTILFINRSMIGRLFADLSFQMGDVLETIKHATTSVDLAQTH
;
A
#
# COMPACT_ATOMS: atom_id res chain seq x y z
N MET A 1 5.99 33.85 5.77
CA MET A 1 6.76 32.72 6.32
C MET A 1 6.02 32.21 7.54
N ASN A 2 5.01 31.36 7.37
CA ASN A 2 4.29 30.70 8.45
C ASN A 2 4.29 29.22 8.11
N ASN A 3 5.25 28.49 8.67
CA ASN A 3 5.30 27.04 8.59
C ASN A 3 4.39 26.53 9.70
N PRO A 4 3.21 25.94 9.41
CA PRO A 4 2.50 25.22 10.44
C PRO A 4 3.34 23.99 10.75
N THR A 5 3.84 23.94 11.98
CA THR A 5 4.49 22.77 12.55
C THR A 5 3.55 21.58 12.43
N HIS A 6 3.75 20.75 11.39
CA HIS A 6 3.27 19.38 11.36
C HIS A 6 3.93 18.64 12.53
N ASN A 7 3.28 18.69 13.69
CA ASN A 7 3.71 18.00 14.89
C ASN A 7 3.58 16.49 14.65
N LEU A 8 4.70 15.86 14.25
CA LEU A 8 4.92 14.41 14.02
C LEU A 8 4.48 13.48 15.15
N PHE A 9 4.00 14.02 16.27
CA PHE A 9 3.64 13.30 17.48
C PHE A 9 2.21 13.54 17.97
N ASN A 10 1.38 14.31 17.25
CA ASN A 10 -0.03 14.46 17.61
C ASN A 10 -0.87 13.46 16.81
N ALA A 11 -1.16 12.31 17.42
CA ALA A 11 -1.87 11.20 16.77
C ALA A 11 -3.26 11.55 16.23
N GLY A 12 -3.83 12.70 16.61
CA GLY A 12 -5.14 13.19 16.18
C GLY A 12 -5.13 14.17 15.00
N SER A 13 -3.98 14.52 14.42
CA SER A 13 -3.91 15.54 13.34
C SER A 13 -3.27 15.06 12.04
N TYR A 14 -3.01 13.75 11.91
CA TYR A 14 -2.58 13.14 10.65
C TYR A 14 -3.81 12.72 9.85
N GLU A 15 -4.62 13.71 9.48
CA GLU A 15 -5.70 13.48 8.53
C GLU A 15 -5.04 13.36 7.16
N LEU A 16 -4.88 12.12 6.70
CA LEU A 16 -4.35 11.85 5.37
C LEU A 16 -5.29 12.53 4.38
N SER A 17 -4.78 13.43 3.54
CA SER A 17 -5.65 14.12 2.59
C SER A 17 -6.28 13.10 1.66
N LYS A 18 -7.50 13.35 1.17
CA LYS A 18 -8.15 12.44 0.22
C LYS A 18 -7.27 12.14 -1.00
N VAL A 19 -6.51 13.14 -1.47
CA VAL A 19 -5.58 12.98 -2.59
C VAL A 19 -4.47 12.00 -2.24
N ASP A 20 -3.86 12.15 -1.06
CA ASP A 20 -2.81 11.23 -0.60
C ASP A 20 -3.36 9.81 -0.39
N TYR A 21 -4.59 9.68 0.10
CA TYR A 21 -5.27 8.38 0.28
C TYR A 21 -5.48 7.68 -1.06
N ASP A 22 -6.00 8.42 -2.05
CA ASP A 22 -6.25 7.91 -3.39
C ASP A 22 -4.93 7.52 -4.09
N GLU A 23 -3.86 8.30 -3.91
CA GLU A 23 -2.52 7.96 -4.40
C GLU A 23 -1.97 6.67 -3.78
N LEU A 24 -2.11 6.49 -2.47
CA LEU A 24 -1.70 5.25 -1.79
C LEU A 24 -2.52 4.04 -2.27
N CYS A 25 -3.82 4.20 -2.55
CA CYS A 25 -4.63 3.16 -3.18
C CYS A 25 -4.09 2.77 -4.57
N ILE A 26 -3.72 3.76 -5.39
CA ILE A 26 -3.11 3.53 -6.71
C ILE A 26 -1.76 2.80 -6.56
N ILE A 27 -0.94 3.17 -5.57
CA ILE A 27 0.34 2.50 -5.29
C ILE A 27 0.11 1.04 -4.89
N ARG A 28 -0.84 0.76 -4.00
CA ARG A 28 -1.24 -0.61 -3.62
C ARG A 28 -1.59 -1.44 -4.86
N ASP A 29 -2.40 -0.89 -5.76
CA ASP A 29 -2.88 -1.61 -6.94
C ASP A 29 -1.74 -1.86 -7.95
N LYS A 30 -0.83 -0.89 -8.12
CA LYS A 30 0.38 -1.08 -8.93
C LYS A 30 1.29 -2.17 -8.36
N LEU A 31 1.47 -2.22 -7.04
CA LEU A 31 2.25 -3.28 -6.38
C LEU A 31 1.63 -4.66 -6.67
N LEU A 32 0.30 -4.80 -6.54
CA LEU A 32 -0.38 -6.05 -6.84
C LEU A 32 -0.21 -6.46 -8.31
N LEU A 33 -0.32 -5.50 -9.23
CA LEU A 33 -0.09 -5.75 -10.66
C LEU A 33 1.35 -6.23 -10.92
N MET A 34 2.34 -5.59 -10.29
CA MET A 34 3.74 -5.99 -10.41
C MET A 34 3.98 -7.40 -9.84
N ALA A 35 3.29 -7.78 -8.76
CA ALA A 35 3.33 -9.12 -8.22
C ALA A 35 2.81 -10.18 -9.21
N GLN A 36 1.67 -9.90 -9.84
CA GLN A 36 1.06 -10.77 -10.85
C GLN A 36 1.94 -10.92 -12.09
N LEU A 37 2.51 -9.82 -12.57
CA LEU A 37 3.45 -9.85 -13.70
C LEU A 37 4.69 -10.65 -13.36
N ALA A 38 5.22 -10.53 -12.15
CA ALA A 38 6.38 -11.30 -11.72
C ALA A 38 6.07 -12.80 -11.58
N GLY A 39 4.89 -13.20 -11.11
CA GLY A 39 4.54 -14.61 -10.84
C GLY A 39 4.09 -15.46 -12.04
N THR A 40 3.82 -14.89 -13.22
CA THR A 40 3.16 -15.58 -14.35
C THR A 40 4.11 -16.27 -15.36
N ALA A 41 5.37 -16.51 -14.99
CA ALA A 41 6.37 -17.09 -15.90
C ALA A 41 6.24 -18.61 -16.02
N THR A 42 5.26 -19.12 -16.75
CA THR A 42 5.19 -20.53 -17.16
C THR A 42 5.48 -20.65 -18.65
N THR A 43 6.69 -20.32 -19.09
CA THR A 43 7.17 -20.76 -20.40
C THR A 43 7.94 -22.05 -20.18
N ASN A 44 7.26 -23.16 -20.48
CA ASN A 44 7.85 -24.50 -20.53
C ASN A 44 9.06 -24.47 -21.48
N GLY A 45 10.26 -24.40 -20.93
CA GLY A 45 11.47 -24.16 -21.69
C GLY A 45 12.67 -23.98 -20.77
N ASP A 46 13.09 -25.12 -20.24
CA ASP A 46 14.32 -25.41 -19.50
C ASP A 46 15.52 -24.47 -19.80
N HIS A 47 15.89 -23.57 -18.85
CA HIS A 47 17.30 -23.23 -18.51
C HIS A 47 17.48 -22.17 -17.39
N ASP A 48 16.45 -21.41 -17.02
CA ASP A 48 16.61 -20.19 -16.21
C ASP A 48 15.98 -20.26 -14.80
N THR A 49 16.14 -21.39 -14.10
CA THR A 49 15.56 -21.60 -12.76
C THR A 49 15.95 -20.51 -11.75
N ILE A 50 17.18 -19.98 -11.81
CA ILE A 50 17.62 -18.88 -10.94
C ILE A 50 16.87 -17.57 -11.26
N LEU A 51 16.66 -17.24 -12.53
CA LEU A 51 15.89 -16.07 -12.93
C LEU A 51 14.41 -16.23 -12.56
N PHE A 52 13.87 -17.44 -12.65
CA PHE A 52 12.52 -17.76 -12.18
C PHE A 52 12.37 -17.59 -10.65
N ILE A 53 13.33 -18.09 -9.87
CA ILE A 53 13.34 -17.92 -8.40
C ILE A 53 13.41 -16.43 -8.05
N ASN A 54 14.34 -15.69 -8.64
CA ASN A 54 14.49 -14.26 -8.38
C ASN A 54 13.23 -13.47 -8.76
N ARG A 55 12.64 -13.77 -9.93
CA ARG A 55 11.39 -13.14 -10.38
C ARG A 55 10.22 -13.47 -9.44
N SER A 56 10.12 -14.71 -8.97
CA SER A 56 9.09 -15.13 -8.03
C SER A 56 9.24 -14.46 -6.65
N MET A 57 10.48 -14.31 -6.17
CA MET A 57 10.77 -13.59 -4.92
C MET A 57 10.39 -12.10 -5.02
N ILE A 58 10.72 -11.45 -6.13
CA ILE A 58 10.32 -10.06 -6.42
C ILE A 58 8.79 -9.94 -6.46
N GLY A 59 8.11 -10.90 -7.10
CA GLY A 59 6.65 -10.92 -7.13
C GLY A 59 6.03 -11.05 -5.75
N ARG A 60 6.58 -11.93 -4.91
CA ARG A 60 6.15 -12.07 -3.52
C ARG A 60 6.35 -10.78 -2.72
N LEU A 61 7.50 -10.12 -2.87
CA LEU A 61 7.76 -8.84 -2.21
C LEU A 61 6.71 -7.79 -2.58
N PHE A 62 6.39 -7.67 -3.87
CA PHE A 62 5.35 -6.74 -4.31
C PHE A 62 3.96 -7.09 -3.77
N ALA A 63 3.62 -8.38 -3.68
CA ALA A 63 2.37 -8.82 -3.07
C ALA A 63 2.29 -8.45 -1.58
N ASP A 64 3.34 -8.77 -0.81
CA ASP A 64 3.40 -8.46 0.62
C ASP A 64 3.26 -6.96 0.87
N LEU A 65 3.96 -6.12 0.09
CA LEU A 65 3.86 -4.67 0.22
C LEU A 65 2.45 -4.16 -0.15
N SER A 66 1.81 -4.75 -1.17
CA SER A 66 0.44 -4.41 -1.53
C SER A 66 -0.54 -4.74 -0.39
N PHE A 67 -0.42 -5.93 0.22
CA PHE A 67 -1.28 -6.32 1.33
C PHE A 67 -1.07 -5.46 2.57
N GLN A 68 0.18 -5.21 2.95
CA GLN A 68 0.50 -4.32 4.09
C GLN A 68 -0.06 -2.91 3.87
N MET A 69 0.05 -2.37 2.64
CA MET A 69 -0.57 -1.08 2.31
C MET A 69 -2.10 -1.14 2.39
N GLY A 70 -2.71 -2.27 2.00
CA GLY A 70 -4.14 -2.53 2.15
C GLY A 70 -4.60 -2.44 3.61
N ASP A 71 -3.90 -3.12 4.51
CA ASP A 71 -4.22 -3.14 5.95
C ASP A 71 -4.10 -1.75 6.58
N VAL A 72 -3.09 -0.97 6.19
CA VAL A 72 -2.91 0.42 6.63
C VAL A 72 -4.05 1.30 6.12
N LEU A 73 -4.41 1.20 4.84
CA LEU A 73 -5.52 1.97 4.26
C LEU A 73 -6.87 1.61 4.89
N GLU A 74 -7.10 0.34 5.20
CA GLU A 74 -8.30 -0.12 5.92
C GLU A 74 -8.34 0.48 7.34
N THR A 75 -7.21 0.46 8.06
CA THR A 75 -7.10 1.07 9.39
C THR A 75 -7.39 2.56 9.34
N ILE A 76 -6.85 3.29 8.36
CA ILE A 76 -7.10 4.72 8.16
C ILE A 76 -8.60 4.96 7.91
N LYS A 77 -9.21 4.21 7.00
CA LYS A 77 -10.64 4.33 6.67
C LYS A 77 -11.54 4.11 7.90
N HIS A 78 -11.23 3.12 8.72
CA HIS A 78 -11.97 2.86 9.96
C HIS A 78 -11.76 3.95 11.01
N ALA A 79 -10.54 4.46 11.17
CA ALA A 79 -10.24 5.56 12.08
C ALA A 79 -11.01 6.84 11.70
N THR A 80 -11.01 7.22 10.42
CA THR A 80 -11.78 8.39 9.93
C THR A 80 -13.28 8.23 10.18
N THR A 81 -13.84 7.05 9.86
CA THR A 81 -15.28 6.77 10.07
C THR A 81 -15.66 6.85 11.55
N SER A 82 -14.77 6.41 12.46
CA SER A 82 -15.00 6.47 13.91
C SER A 82 -14.93 7.89 14.47
N VAL A 83 -14.10 8.76 13.89
CA VAL A 83 -13.98 10.18 14.31
C VAL A 83 -15.21 10.97 13.86
N ASP A 84 -15.69 10.75 12.63
CA ASP A 84 -16.91 11.39 12.12
C ASP A 84 -18.14 11.08 12.99
N LEU A 85 -18.24 9.83 13.46
CA LEU A 85 -19.33 9.38 14.34
C LEU A 85 -19.25 9.98 15.76
N ALA A 86 -18.05 10.28 16.25
CA ALA A 86 -17.85 10.89 17.56
C ALA A 86 -18.10 12.40 17.55
N GLN A 87 -18.00 13.07 16.38
CA GLN A 87 -18.28 14.50 16.23
C GLN A 87 -19.75 14.82 15.94
N THR A 88 -20.58 13.81 15.67
CA THR A 88 -22.03 13.97 15.42
C THR A 88 -22.92 13.81 16.66
N HIS A 89 -22.31 13.67 17.85
CA HIS A 89 -22.97 13.60 19.16
C HIS A 89 -22.57 14.78 20.05
#